data_AF-A0AB73BQR4-F1
#
_entry.id   AF-A0AB73BQR4-F1
#
_cell.length_a   1.000
_cell.length_b   1.000
_cell.length_c   1.000
_cell.angle_alpha   90.00
_cell.angle_beta   90.00
_cell.angle_gamma   90.00
#
_symmetry.space_group_name_H-M   'P 1'
#
loop_
_entity.id
_entity.type
_entity.pdbx_description
1 polymer ?
#
loop_
_entity_poly.entity_id
_entity_poly.type
_entity_poly.pdbx_seq_one_letter_code
_entity_poly.pdbx_strand_id
1 'polypeptide(L)'
;MSEKNLHEVVIPTDPLNVWYFVFHDNKIPFYIAPHWHRGIELSYTIRGNIDNFQISGKKYNTKPGKIFIVNSQEIHSIRNRSGEQDLALSIIFPYSVVCRLYPQISEEIIAINDPTSFTDLQTRGAS
;
A
#
# COMPACT_ATOMS: atom_id res chain seq x y z
N MET A 1 -6.17 14.88 -21.10
CA MET A 1 -7.20 13.90 -20.70
C MET A 1 -7.00 13.62 -19.22
N SER A 2 -8.01 13.81 -18.38
CA SER A 2 -7.94 13.42 -16.97
C SER A 2 -7.82 11.90 -16.89
N GLU A 3 -6.82 11.37 -16.19
CA GLU A 3 -6.70 9.93 -15.94
C GLU A 3 -7.94 9.48 -15.14
N LYS A 4 -8.68 8.50 -15.65
CA LYS A 4 -9.89 8.00 -14.99
C LYS A 4 -9.45 7.09 -13.84
N ASN A 5 -9.71 7.50 -12.60
CA ASN A 5 -9.46 6.66 -11.43
C ASN A 5 -10.40 5.46 -11.44
N LEU A 6 -9.84 4.26 -11.43
CA LEU A 6 -10.61 3.01 -11.43
C LEU A 6 -11.04 2.64 -10.02
N HIS A 7 -12.28 2.20 -9.86
CA HIS A 7 -12.72 1.56 -8.63
C HIS A 7 -12.42 0.06 -8.73
N GLU A 8 -11.64 -0.45 -7.79
CA GLU A 8 -11.36 -1.87 -7.67
C GLU A 8 -12.25 -2.51 -6.59
N VAL A 9 -12.90 -3.62 -6.96
CA VAL A 9 -13.61 -4.48 -6.01
C VAL A 9 -12.63 -5.55 -5.52
N VAL A 10 -12.21 -5.42 -4.27
CA VAL A 10 -11.25 -6.33 -3.64
C VAL A 10 -11.98 -7.57 -3.12
N ILE A 11 -11.59 -8.74 -3.63
CA ILE A 11 -12.15 -10.04 -3.24
C ILE A 11 -11.11 -10.76 -2.37
N PRO A 12 -11.41 -11.13 -1.11
CA PRO A 12 -10.48 -11.87 -0.27
C PRO A 12 -10.00 -13.19 -0.87
N THR A 13 -8.77 -13.59 -0.52
CA THR A 13 -8.17 -14.85 -0.95
C THR A 13 -8.47 -15.94 0.07
N ASP A 14 -9.28 -16.93 -0.28
CA ASP A 14 -9.55 -18.09 0.58
C ASP A 14 -8.25 -18.80 0.99
N PRO A 15 -8.08 -19.22 2.26
CA PRO A 15 -9.04 -19.19 3.38
C PRO A 15 -8.96 -17.90 4.23
N LEU A 16 -8.25 -16.88 3.78
CA LEU A 16 -8.04 -15.65 4.52
C LEU A 16 -9.16 -14.63 4.28
N ASN A 17 -9.50 -13.87 5.31
CA ASN A 17 -10.45 -12.74 5.20
C ASN A 17 -9.80 -11.45 4.67
N VAL A 18 -8.70 -11.59 3.92
CA VAL A 18 -7.96 -10.48 3.29
C VAL A 18 -7.62 -10.87 1.86
N TRP A 19 -7.49 -9.88 0.99
CA TRP A 19 -6.80 -10.09 -0.28
C TRP A 19 -5.30 -9.93 -0.03
N TYR A 20 -4.48 -10.75 -0.68
CA TYR A 20 -3.04 -10.54 -0.68
C TYR A 20 -2.45 -10.95 -2.01
N PHE A 21 -1.34 -10.33 -2.36
CA PHE A 21 -0.59 -10.65 -3.57
C PHE A 21 0.91 -10.46 -3.36
N VAL A 22 1.70 -11.40 -3.88
CA VAL A 22 3.15 -11.32 -3.89
C VAL A 22 3.59 -10.94 -5.30
N PHE A 23 4.16 -9.75 -5.45
CA PHE A 23 4.76 -9.27 -6.69
C PHE A 23 6.20 -9.77 -6.76
N HIS A 24 6.54 -10.60 -7.74
CA HIS A 24 7.89 -11.15 -7.93
C HIS A 24 8.29 -11.15 -9.41
N ASP A 25 9.60 -11.29 -9.68
CA ASP A 25 10.19 -11.56 -10.99
C ASP A 25 9.75 -10.61 -12.13
N ASN A 26 9.60 -9.33 -11.81
CA ASN A 26 9.27 -8.30 -12.79
C ASN A 26 10.51 -8.00 -13.65
N LYS A 27 10.79 -8.85 -14.64
CA LYS A 27 11.82 -8.60 -15.69
C LYS A 27 11.45 -7.44 -16.63
N ILE A 28 10.25 -6.88 -16.47
CA ILE A 28 9.68 -5.81 -17.28
C ILE A 28 9.19 -4.73 -16.31
N PRO A 29 9.33 -3.43 -16.66
CA PRO A 29 8.67 -2.38 -15.92
C PRO A 29 7.18 -2.68 -15.75
N PHE A 30 6.70 -2.72 -14.51
CA PHE A 30 5.29 -2.91 -14.23
C PHE A 30 4.62 -1.59 -13.87
N TYR A 31 3.38 -1.46 -14.30
CA TYR A 31 2.55 -0.29 -14.07
C TYR A 31 1.19 -0.73 -13.57
N ILE A 32 0.78 -0.18 -12.43
CA ILE A 32 -0.56 -0.28 -11.88
C ILE A 32 -1.17 1.11 -11.99
N ALA A 33 -2.23 1.22 -12.80
CA ALA A 33 -2.89 2.48 -13.08
C ALA A 33 -3.52 3.09 -11.81
N PRO A 34 -3.75 4.42 -11.75
CA PRO A 34 -4.49 5.05 -10.67
C PRO A 34 -5.83 4.39 -10.39
N HIS A 35 -5.98 3.89 -9.17
CA HIS A 35 -7.18 3.22 -8.72
C HIS A 35 -7.39 3.50 -7.23
N TRP A 36 -8.58 3.16 -6.75
CA TRP A 36 -8.94 3.16 -5.35
C TRP A 36 -9.81 1.94 -5.06
N HIS A 37 -9.74 1.48 -3.83
CA HIS A 37 -10.60 0.42 -3.32
C HIS A 37 -11.10 0.80 -1.93
N ARG A 38 -12.12 0.10 -1.43
CA ARG A 38 -12.67 0.38 -0.10
C ARG A 38 -11.74 -0.08 1.02
N GLY A 39 -10.90 -1.10 0.78
CA GLY A 39 -10.06 -1.70 1.81
C GLY A 39 -8.94 -0.77 2.29
N ILE A 40 -8.25 -1.19 3.35
CA ILE A 40 -6.99 -0.59 3.78
C ILE A 40 -5.87 -1.50 3.28
N GLU A 41 -4.93 -0.96 2.53
CA GLU A 41 -3.81 -1.72 1.98
C GLU A 41 -2.55 -1.55 2.81
N LEU A 42 -1.90 -2.66 3.10
CA LEU A 42 -0.52 -2.71 3.56
C LEU A 42 0.35 -3.15 2.39
N SER A 43 1.32 -2.31 2.03
CA SER A 43 2.33 -2.63 1.03
C SER A 43 3.71 -2.70 1.69
N TYR A 44 4.45 -3.77 1.40
CA TYR A 44 5.78 -4.02 1.92
C TYR A 44 6.73 -4.54 0.84
N THR A 45 7.82 -3.81 0.62
CA THR A 45 8.88 -4.25 -0.29
C THR A 45 9.81 -5.19 0.47
N ILE A 46 9.88 -6.45 0.05
CA ILE A 46 10.69 -7.49 0.67
C ILE A 46 12.13 -7.43 0.17
N ARG A 47 12.32 -7.20 -1.13
CA ARG A 47 13.62 -7.09 -1.79
C ARG A 47 13.53 -6.11 -2.97
N GLY A 48 14.61 -5.37 -3.23
CA GLY A 48 14.66 -4.38 -4.30
C GLY A 48 14.00 -3.05 -3.93
N ASN A 49 13.35 -2.40 -4.88
CA ASN A 49 12.69 -1.10 -4.66
C ASN A 49 11.47 -0.90 -5.56
N ILE A 50 10.53 -0.06 -5.11
CA ILE A 50 9.48 0.50 -6.00
C ILE A 50 9.75 1.99 -6.12
N ASP A 51 10.12 2.41 -7.32
CA ASP A 51 10.60 3.78 -7.63
C ASP A 51 9.54 4.88 -7.58
N ASN A 52 8.28 4.54 -7.81
CA ASN A 52 7.24 5.55 -7.94
C ASN A 52 5.91 4.95 -7.51
N PHE A 53 5.74 4.83 -6.19
CA PHE A 53 4.46 4.58 -5.57
C PHE A 53 3.81 5.92 -5.25
N GLN A 54 2.71 6.25 -5.92
CA GLN A 54 1.93 7.44 -5.65
C GLN A 54 0.71 7.10 -4.82
N ILE A 55 0.50 7.83 -3.72
CA ILE A 55 -0.69 7.74 -2.86
C ILE A 55 -1.19 9.16 -2.63
N SER A 56 -2.43 9.46 -3.01
CA SER A 56 -3.06 10.77 -2.83
C SER A 56 -2.19 11.94 -3.34
N GLY A 57 -1.52 11.74 -4.48
CA GLY A 57 -0.64 12.71 -5.13
C GLY A 57 0.77 12.83 -4.53
N LYS A 58 1.06 12.20 -3.40
CA LYS A 58 2.41 12.12 -2.82
C LYS A 58 3.17 10.95 -3.42
N LYS A 59 4.45 11.17 -3.75
CA LYS A 59 5.35 10.15 -4.30
C LYS A 59 6.19 9.53 -3.21
N TYR A 60 6.31 8.21 -3.24
CA TYR A 60 7.09 7.41 -2.33
C TYR A 60 8.00 6.46 -3.10
N ASN A 61 9.22 6.32 -2.59
CA ASN A 61 10.14 5.26 -2.97
C ASN A 61 10.12 4.23 -1.85
N THR A 62 9.81 2.98 -2.19
CA THR A 62 9.79 1.91 -1.20
C THR A 62 11.08 1.10 -1.25
N LYS A 63 11.51 0.62 -0.09
CA LYS A 63 12.67 -0.26 0.10
C LYS A 63 12.40 -1.18 1.30
N PRO A 64 13.16 -2.28 1.46
CA PRO A 64 13.01 -3.17 2.61
C PRO A 64 13.11 -2.43 3.95
N GLY A 65 12.35 -2.93 4.92
CA GLY A 65 12.30 -2.37 6.28
C GLY A 65 11.29 -1.25 6.51
N LYS A 66 10.51 -0.85 5.49
CA LYS A 66 9.40 0.12 5.65
C LYS A 66 8.07 -0.43 5.13
N ILE A 67 7.05 -0.32 5.97
CA ILE A 67 5.66 -0.58 5.60
C ILE A 67 5.04 0.72 5.09
N PHE A 68 4.23 0.61 4.04
CA PHE A 68 3.36 1.68 3.56
C PHE A 68 1.90 1.28 3.70
N ILE A 69 1.06 2.26 4.00
CA ILE A 69 -0.39 2.10 4.13
C ILE A 69 -1.09 2.93 3.08
N VAL A 70 -2.06 2.36 2.39
CA VAL A 70 -3.07 3.11 1.63
C VAL A 70 -4.37 3.05 2.42
N ASN A 71 -4.86 4.19 2.89
CA ASN A 71 -6.12 4.23 3.62
C ASN A 71 -7.30 3.98 2.67
N SER A 72 -8.47 3.70 3.25
CA SER A 72 -9.70 3.46 2.49
C SER A 72 -9.97 4.58 1.49
N GLN A 73 -10.25 4.22 0.24
CA GLN A 73 -10.60 5.13 -0.86
C GLN A 73 -9.50 6.11 -1.28
N GLU A 74 -8.26 5.96 -0.80
CA GLU A 74 -7.14 6.74 -1.32
C GLU A 74 -6.77 6.29 -2.74
N ILE A 75 -6.66 7.26 -3.65
CA ILE A 75 -6.21 6.99 -5.01
C ILE A 75 -4.70 6.71 -4.99
N HIS A 76 -4.30 5.61 -5.59
CA HIS A 76 -2.90 5.22 -5.63
C HIS A 76 -2.53 4.51 -6.94
N SER A 77 -1.24 4.54 -7.27
CA SER A 77 -0.68 3.92 -8.47
C SER A 77 0.77 3.54 -8.25
N ILE A 78 1.25 2.57 -9.02
CA ILE A 78 2.65 2.15 -8.99
C ILE A 78 3.21 2.22 -10.40
N ARG A 79 4.40 2.82 -10.53
CA ARG A 79 5.24 2.68 -11.71
C ARG A 79 6.62 2.26 -11.25
N ASN A 80 7.02 1.03 -11.56
CA ASN A 80 8.36 0.57 -11.23
C ASN A 80 9.21 0.42 -12.49
N ARG A 81 10.42 1.00 -12.46
CA ARG A 81 11.42 0.74 -13.48
C ARG A 81 12.13 -0.54 -13.06
N SER A 82 11.83 -1.63 -13.76
CA SER A 82 12.38 -2.98 -13.57
C SER A 82 13.70 -3.03 -12.79
N GLY A 83 13.67 -3.52 -11.55
CA GLY A 83 14.83 -4.06 -10.86
C GLY A 83 14.84 -5.58 -11.05
N GLU A 84 15.95 -6.15 -11.53
CA GLU A 84 16.10 -7.60 -11.50
C GLU A 84 15.92 -8.07 -10.05
N GLN A 85 14.97 -8.99 -9.82
CA GLN A 85 14.67 -9.61 -8.53
C GLN A 85 13.83 -8.79 -7.52
N ASP A 86 13.12 -7.73 -7.93
CA ASP A 86 12.16 -7.06 -7.02
C ASP A 86 11.14 -8.06 -6.45
N LEU A 87 10.85 -7.93 -5.15
CA LEU A 87 9.87 -8.73 -4.43
C LEU A 87 9.09 -7.84 -3.47
N ALA A 88 7.76 -7.81 -3.59
CA ALA A 88 6.89 -7.04 -2.70
C ALA A 88 5.64 -7.84 -2.33
N LEU A 89 5.05 -7.53 -1.18
CA LEU A 89 3.79 -8.07 -0.68
C LEU A 89 2.80 -6.92 -0.54
N SER A 90 1.61 -7.11 -1.07
CA SER A 90 0.44 -6.29 -0.73
C SER A 90 -0.59 -7.15 -0.02
N ILE A 91 -1.22 -6.58 1.01
CA ILE A 91 -2.36 -7.15 1.72
C ILE A 91 -3.42 -6.07 1.81
N ILE A 92 -4.62 -6.34 1.30
CA ILE A 92 -5.77 -5.44 1.44
C ILE A 92 -6.75 -6.05 2.44
N PHE A 93 -6.94 -5.32 3.54
CA PHE A 93 -7.94 -5.64 4.56
C PHE A 93 -9.29 -5.04 4.13
N PRO A 94 -10.34 -5.86 3.94
CA PRO A 94 -11.68 -5.34 3.67
C PRO A 94 -12.11 -4.39 4.79
N TYR A 95 -12.60 -3.21 4.43
CA TYR A 95 -12.92 -2.17 5.41
C TYR A 95 -13.94 -2.63 6.45
N SER A 96 -14.90 -3.47 6.06
CA SER A 96 -15.88 -4.06 6.98
C SER A 96 -15.24 -4.92 8.06
N VAL A 97 -14.16 -5.65 7.74
CA VAL A 97 -13.38 -6.43 8.70
C VAL A 97 -12.65 -5.50 9.66
N VAL A 98 -12.03 -4.44 9.14
CA VAL A 98 -11.34 -3.44 9.98
C VAL A 98 -12.32 -2.74 10.92
N CYS A 99 -13.44 -2.22 10.44
CA CYS A 99 -14.46 -1.58 11.27
C CYS A 99 -15.04 -2.51 12.33
N ARG A 100 -15.17 -3.82 12.03
CA ARG A 100 -15.64 -4.80 13.01
C ARG A 100 -14.64 -4.98 14.16
N LEU A 101 -13.34 -4.91 13.88
CA LEU A 101 -12.28 -5.10 14.87
C LEU A 101 -11.92 -3.80 15.60
N TYR A 102 -11.96 -2.67 14.89
CA TYR A 102 -11.61 -1.35 15.39
C TYR A 102 -12.55 -0.30 14.77
N PRO A 103 -13.75 -0.11 15.34
CA PRO A 103 -14.77 0.78 14.78
C PRO A 103 -14.32 2.24 14.61
N GLN A 104 -13.42 2.72 15.48
CA GLN A 104 -12.89 4.08 15.47
C GLN A 104 -12.13 4.43 14.18
N ILE A 105 -11.73 3.43 13.37
CA ILE A 105 -11.10 3.67 12.07
C ILE A 105 -11.97 4.51 11.11
N SER A 106 -13.27 4.67 11.37
CA SER A 106 -14.12 5.57 10.56
C SER A 106 -13.76 7.04 10.71
N GLU A 107 -13.14 7.41 11.84
CA GLU A 107 -12.79 8.80 12.17
C GLU A 107 -11.27 9.03 12.20
N GLU A 108 -10.48 8.02 11.85
CA GLU A 108 -9.02 8.03 11.97
C GLU A 108 -8.32 7.71 10.64
N ILE A 109 -7.09 8.19 10.51
CA ILE A 109 -6.19 7.85 9.40
C ILE A 109 -4.92 7.19 9.93
N ILE A 110 -4.40 6.21 9.19
CA ILE A 110 -3.12 5.60 9.51
C ILE A 110 -2.03 6.41 8.81
N ALA A 111 -1.31 7.23 9.58
CA ALA A 111 -0.35 8.21 9.06
C ALA A 111 1.11 7.72 9.05
N ILE A 112 1.37 6.41 9.00
CA ILE A 112 2.74 5.87 9.13
C ILE A 112 3.63 6.11 7.89
N ASN A 113 3.06 6.58 6.78
CA ASN A 113 3.82 6.86 5.56
C ASN A 113 4.76 8.05 5.70
N ASP A 114 4.46 8.97 6.64
CA ASP A 114 5.15 10.24 6.85
C ASP A 114 5.87 10.27 8.22
N PRO A 115 7.16 9.87 8.27
CA PRO A 115 7.93 9.86 9.51
C PRO A 115 8.10 11.23 10.16
N THR A 116 7.86 12.34 9.44
CA THR A 116 7.96 13.68 10.03
C THR A 116 6.86 13.96 11.05
N SER A 117 5.78 13.18 10.99
CA SER A 117 4.66 13.22 11.95
C SER A 117 4.88 12.32 13.17
N PHE A 118 6.00 11.60 13.24
CA PHE A 118 6.24 10.63 14.30
C PHE A 118 6.61 11.32 15.61
N THR A 119 6.09 10.77 16.70
CA THR A 119 6.53 11.10 18.06
C THR A 119 7.95 10.60 18.30
N ASP A 120 8.62 11.14 19.33
CA ASP A 120 9.96 10.67 19.72
C ASP A 120 10.01 9.18 20.06
N LEU A 121 8.89 8.60 20.54
CA LEU A 121 8.81 7.16 20.82
C LEU A 121 8.82 6.35 19.52
N GLN A 122 8.08 6.79 18.51
CA GLN A 122 8.00 6.13 17.20
C GLN A 122 9.31 6.25 16.40
N THR A 123 10.07 7.33 16.62
CA THR A 123 11.38 7.53 15.98
C THR A 123 12.48 6.65 16.59
N ARG A 124 12.40 6.34 17.89
CA ARG A 124 13.43 5.57 18.62
C ARG A 124 13.41 4.06 18.34
N GLY A 125 12.38 3.52 17.70
CA GLY A 125 12.26 2.10 17.35
C GLY A 125 12.93 1.67 16.04
N ALA A 126 13.67 2.57 15.37
CA ALA A 126 14.30 2.32 14.07
C ALA A 126 15.84 2.20 14.17
N SER A 127 16.34 1.64 15.28
CA SER A 127 17.75 1.26 15.47
C SER A 127 17.96 -0.24 15.31
#